data_AF-A0A974AQP8-F1
#
_entry.id   AF-A0A974AQP8-F1
#
_cell.length_a   1.000
_cell.length_b   1.000
_cell.length_c   1.000
_cell.angle_alpha   90.00
_cell.angle_beta   90.00
_cell.angle_gamma   90.00
#
_symmetry.space_group_name_H-M   'P 1'
#
loop_
_entity.id
_entity.type
_entity.pdbx_description
1 polymer ?
#
loop_
_entity_poly.entity_id
_entity_poly.type
_entity_poly.pdbx_seq_one_letter_code
_entity_poly.pdbx_strand_id
1 'polypeptide(L)'
;MRMRVVLGALIATVVAGGASAQVQGVDLNGRWQCVANCLGPIGSMAFITQYGTQLNVVNDGGVASTGWVQSPGRIWVAGAWQGAVYSPDGMTIQFDRGTIWQRPMEPPPPPARRRR
;
A
#
# COMPACT_ATOMS: atom_id res chain seq x y z
N MET A 1 -14.34 46.02 50.44
CA MET A 1 -14.19 45.78 48.98
C MET A 1 -14.24 44.27 48.77
N ARG A 2 -15.25 43.73 48.09
CA ARG A 2 -15.47 42.27 47.93
C ARG A 2 -14.99 41.84 46.54
N MET A 3 -13.90 41.08 46.47
CA MET A 3 -13.41 40.48 45.22
C MET A 3 -13.96 39.06 45.10
N ARG A 4 -14.83 38.81 44.12
CA ARG A 4 -15.30 37.46 43.77
C ARG A 4 -14.46 36.96 42.62
N VAL A 5 -13.62 35.96 42.86
CA VAL A 5 -12.90 35.25 41.80
C VAL A 5 -13.71 34.01 41.45
N VAL A 6 -14.27 33.99 40.24
CA VAL A 6 -14.98 32.82 39.69
C VAL A 6 -13.97 32.04 38.86
N LEU A 7 -13.54 30.89 39.38
CA LEU A 7 -12.71 29.91 38.65
C LEU A 7 -13.63 29.06 37.76
N GLY A 8 -13.59 29.30 36.45
CA GLY A 8 -14.24 28.43 35.47
C GLY A 8 -13.30 27.31 35.05
N ALA A 9 -13.63 26.05 35.38
CA ALA A 9 -12.92 24.87 34.90
C ALA A 9 -13.49 24.43 33.53
N LEU A 10 -12.70 24.57 32.47
CA LEU A 10 -13.01 24.04 31.15
C LEU A 10 -12.53 22.59 31.05
N ILE A 11 -13.45 21.64 31.05
CA ILE A 11 -13.17 20.22 30.78
C ILE A 11 -13.25 20.02 29.26
N ALA A 12 -12.11 19.88 28.60
CA ALA A 12 -12.04 19.51 27.19
C ALA A 12 -12.06 17.98 27.08
N THR A 13 -13.21 17.40 26.72
CA THR A 13 -13.32 15.98 26.37
C THR A 13 -12.73 15.76 24.97
N VAL A 14 -11.53 15.20 24.90
CA VAL A 14 -10.95 14.74 23.63
C VAL A 14 -11.61 13.43 23.26
N VAL A 15 -12.51 13.48 22.27
CA VAL A 15 -13.10 12.28 21.66
C VAL A 15 -12.05 11.72 20.71
N ALA A 16 -11.34 10.67 21.12
CA ALA A 16 -10.42 9.94 20.26
C ALA A 16 -11.23 9.14 19.24
N GLY A 17 -11.62 9.78 18.14
CA GLY A 17 -12.08 9.07 16.95
C GLY A 17 -10.91 8.23 16.41
N GLY A 18 -11.10 6.92 16.28
CA GLY A 18 -10.15 6.06 15.60
C GLY A 18 -10.05 6.49 14.13
N ALA A 19 -9.16 7.42 13.85
CA ALA A 19 -8.83 7.80 12.50
C ALA A 19 -8.12 6.62 11.85
N SER A 20 -8.85 5.83 11.07
CA SER A 20 -8.23 5.06 9.99
C SER A 20 -7.56 6.05 9.07
N ALA A 21 -6.25 6.25 9.29
CA ALA A 21 -5.39 7.07 8.46
C ALA A 21 -5.32 6.40 7.09
N GLN A 22 -6.32 6.67 6.26
CA GLN A 22 -6.24 6.55 4.82
C GLN A 22 -5.17 7.55 4.38
N VAL A 23 -3.95 7.04 4.23
CA VAL A 23 -2.83 7.79 3.68
C VAL A 23 -3.32 8.36 2.35
N GLN A 24 -3.32 9.68 2.21
CA GLN A 24 -3.59 10.33 0.93
C GLN A 24 -2.49 9.90 -0.04
N GLY A 25 -2.75 8.84 -0.80
CA GLY A 25 -1.73 8.16 -1.58
C GLY A 25 -2.32 7.14 -2.54
N VAL A 26 -1.45 6.60 -3.36
CA VAL A 26 -1.75 5.55 -4.33
C VAL A 26 -2.20 4.29 -3.61
N ASP A 27 -3.29 3.69 -4.07
CA ASP A 27 -3.73 2.38 -3.59
C ASP A 27 -2.79 1.29 -4.12
N LEU A 28 -2.07 0.62 -3.22
CA LEU A 28 -1.17 -0.49 -3.55
C LEU A 28 -1.86 -1.87 -3.44
N ASN A 29 -3.12 -1.92 -2.98
CA ASN A 29 -3.84 -3.19 -2.80
C ASN A 29 -3.96 -3.97 -4.09
N GLY A 30 -3.86 -5.29 -3.98
CA GLY A 30 -4.20 -6.23 -5.03
C GLY A 30 -3.00 -6.99 -5.60
N ARG A 31 -3.19 -7.47 -6.82
CA ARG A 31 -2.23 -8.33 -7.51
C ARG A 31 -1.21 -7.50 -8.30
N TRP A 32 0.01 -7.99 -8.27
CA TRP A 32 1.17 -7.47 -8.95
C TRP A 32 1.83 -8.60 -9.73
N GLN A 33 2.43 -8.28 -10.86
CA GLN A 33 3.15 -9.24 -11.68
C GLN A 33 4.60 -8.80 -11.81
N CYS A 34 5.53 -9.71 -11.55
CA CYS A 34 6.92 -9.41 -11.77
C CYS A 34 7.27 -9.44 -13.26
N VAL A 35 7.86 -8.35 -13.75
CA VAL A 35 8.22 -8.17 -15.17
C VAL A 35 9.72 -8.09 -15.42
N ALA A 36 10.53 -7.86 -14.37
CA ALA A 36 11.99 -7.84 -14.47
C ALA A 36 12.65 -8.18 -13.13
N ASN A 37 13.81 -8.85 -13.19
CA ASN A 37 14.64 -9.26 -12.06
C ASN A 37 13.85 -9.96 -10.93
N CYS A 38 13.05 -10.95 -11.34
CA CYS A 38 12.13 -11.69 -10.49
C CYS A 38 12.87 -12.73 -9.63
N LEU A 39 12.34 -12.98 -8.43
CA LEU A 39 12.74 -14.10 -7.59
C LEU A 39 12.18 -15.42 -8.14
N GLY A 40 10.92 -15.40 -8.60
CA GLY A 40 10.32 -16.50 -9.36
C GLY A 40 10.56 -16.38 -10.87
N PRO A 41 9.96 -17.26 -11.70
CA PRO A 41 9.90 -17.06 -13.15
C PRO A 41 9.34 -15.68 -13.53
N ILE A 42 9.77 -15.12 -14.67
CA ILE A 42 9.16 -13.89 -15.20
C ILE A 42 7.64 -14.10 -15.36
N GLY A 43 6.86 -13.12 -14.92
CA GLY A 43 5.40 -13.20 -14.90
C GLY A 43 4.82 -13.79 -13.61
N SER A 44 5.66 -14.16 -12.63
CA SER A 44 5.21 -14.61 -11.30
C SER A 44 4.44 -13.51 -10.57
N MET A 45 3.45 -13.93 -9.78
CA MET A 45 2.52 -13.02 -9.11
C MET A 45 2.97 -12.70 -7.70
N ALA A 46 2.85 -11.43 -7.35
CA ALA A 46 2.97 -10.89 -6.01
C ALA A 46 1.63 -10.27 -5.58
N PHE A 47 1.44 -10.10 -4.28
CA PHE A 47 0.21 -9.59 -3.71
C PHE A 47 0.51 -8.61 -2.59
N ILE A 48 -0.20 -7.47 -2.58
CA ILE A 48 -0.12 -6.49 -1.51
C ILE A 48 -1.52 -6.29 -0.94
N THR A 49 -1.62 -6.30 0.40
CA THR A 49 -2.79 -5.80 1.13
C THR A 49 -2.34 -4.64 2.00
N GLN A 50 -3.04 -3.52 1.92
CA GLN A 50 -2.69 -2.27 2.57
C GLN A 50 -3.76 -1.85 3.58
N TYR A 51 -3.30 -1.57 4.80
CA TYR A 51 -4.08 -1.05 5.91
C TYR A 51 -3.44 0.26 6.39
N GLY A 52 -3.90 1.39 5.86
CA GLY A 52 -3.27 2.69 6.09
C GLY A 52 -1.83 2.72 5.55
N THR A 53 -0.83 2.89 6.43
CA THR A 53 0.59 2.79 6.06
C THR A 53 1.13 1.37 6.10
N GLN A 54 0.43 0.42 6.73
CA GLN A 54 0.94 -0.92 6.94
C GLN A 54 0.61 -1.82 5.75
N LEU A 55 1.56 -2.69 5.38
CA LEU A 55 1.45 -3.58 4.23
C LEU A 55 1.65 -5.04 4.66
N ASN A 56 0.82 -5.92 4.13
CA ASN A 56 1.12 -7.34 4.01
C ASN A 56 1.51 -7.60 2.56
N VAL A 57 2.63 -8.28 2.36
CA VAL A 57 3.23 -8.51 1.04
C VAL A 57 3.49 -10.00 0.87
N VAL A 58 3.04 -10.58 -0.23
CA VAL A 58 3.52 -11.87 -0.72
C VAL A 58 4.33 -11.58 -1.97
N ASN A 59 5.62 -11.90 -1.96
CA ASN A 59 6.49 -11.61 -3.10
C ASN A 59 6.25 -12.57 -4.26
N ASP A 60 6.91 -12.31 -5.39
CA ASP A 60 6.80 -13.10 -6.62
C ASP A 60 7.44 -14.51 -6.51
N GLY A 61 8.08 -14.83 -5.38
CA GLY A 61 8.48 -16.20 -5.02
C GLY A 61 7.54 -16.88 -4.03
N GLY A 62 6.40 -16.27 -3.69
CA GLY A 62 5.42 -16.83 -2.76
C GLY A 62 5.76 -16.66 -1.27
N VAL A 63 6.78 -15.85 -0.93
CA VAL A 63 7.20 -15.62 0.46
C VAL A 63 6.43 -14.44 1.04
N ALA A 64 5.73 -14.70 2.15
CA ALA A 64 5.00 -13.68 2.90
C ALA A 64 5.94 -12.80 3.75
N SER A 65 5.60 -11.53 3.85
CA SER A 65 6.31 -10.50 4.60
C SER A 65 5.36 -9.39 5.01
N THR A 66 5.78 -8.58 5.98
CA THR A 66 5.20 -7.26 6.24
C THR A 66 6.00 -6.17 5.55
N GLY A 67 5.41 -4.98 5.48
CA GLY A 67 6.04 -3.76 5.00
C GLY A 67 5.27 -2.54 5.45
N TRP A 68 5.72 -1.36 5.04
CA TRP A 68 5.00 -0.12 5.30
C TRP A 68 5.33 0.95 4.26
N VAL A 69 4.42 1.90 4.09
CA VAL A 69 4.66 3.16 3.37
C VAL A 69 5.64 3.98 4.21
N GLN A 70 6.85 4.17 3.69
CA GLN A 70 7.91 4.91 4.36
C GLN A 70 7.75 6.41 4.15
N SER A 71 7.34 6.80 2.94
CA SER A 71 7.01 8.18 2.55
C SER A 71 6.12 8.14 1.30
N PRO A 72 5.47 9.24 0.90
CA PRO A 72 4.79 9.30 -0.39
C PRO A 72 5.73 8.87 -1.53
N GLY A 73 5.30 7.90 -2.33
CA GLY A 73 6.09 7.33 -3.44
C GLY A 73 7.08 6.23 -3.04
N ARG A 74 7.21 5.89 -1.75
CA ARG A 74 8.17 4.88 -1.28
C ARG A 74 7.62 3.95 -0.19
N ILE A 75 7.91 2.67 -0.34
CA ILE A 75 7.61 1.62 0.65
C ILE A 75 8.89 0.97 1.14
N TRP A 76 8.79 0.31 2.29
CA TRP A 76 9.79 -0.62 2.82
C TRP A 76 9.17 -2.01 2.95
N VAL A 77 9.88 -3.05 2.51
CA VAL A 77 9.44 -4.45 2.62
C VAL A 77 10.44 -5.21 3.49
N ALA A 78 9.99 -5.61 4.69
CA ALA A 78 10.87 -6.14 5.73
C ALA A 78 11.56 -7.44 5.32
N GLY A 79 10.82 -8.40 4.78
CA GLY A 79 11.33 -9.71 4.34
C GLY A 79 12.27 -9.63 3.13
N ALA A 80 12.19 -8.55 2.35
CA ALA A 80 13.13 -8.29 1.26
C ALA A 80 14.33 -7.45 1.70
N TRP A 81 14.31 -6.89 2.92
CA TRP A 81 15.32 -5.97 3.47
C TRP A 81 15.68 -4.84 2.53
N GLN A 82 14.69 -4.23 1.88
CA GLN A 82 14.89 -3.14 0.94
C GLN A 82 13.66 -2.23 0.82
N GLY A 83 13.89 -1.05 0.28
CA GLY A 83 12.84 -0.15 -0.16
C GLY A 83 12.37 -0.48 -1.58
N ALA A 84 11.27 0.16 -1.95
CA ALA A 84 10.80 0.23 -3.31
C ALA A 84 10.08 1.54 -3.56
N VAL A 85 10.20 2.07 -4.78
CA VAL A 85 9.43 3.23 -5.23
C VAL A 85 8.23 2.75 -6.02
N TYR A 86 7.08 3.40 -5.83
CA TYR A 86 5.88 3.13 -6.61
C TYR A 86 5.53 4.36 -7.46
N SER A 87 5.03 4.11 -8.67
CA SER A 87 4.66 5.17 -9.59
C SER A 87 3.42 5.93 -9.12
N PRO A 88 3.29 7.23 -9.44
CA PRO A 88 2.12 8.03 -9.04
C PRO A 88 0.78 7.51 -9.55
N ASP A 89 0.78 6.77 -10.66
CA ASP A 89 -0.40 6.11 -11.24
C ASP A 89 -0.72 4.76 -10.58
N GLY A 90 0.14 4.25 -9.68
CA GLY A 90 -0.03 2.95 -9.02
C GLY A 90 0.11 1.74 -9.92
N MET A 91 0.76 1.90 -11.07
CA MET A 91 0.92 0.84 -12.06
C MET A 91 2.23 0.06 -11.91
N THR A 92 3.26 0.64 -11.30
CA THR A 92 4.61 0.05 -11.20
C THR A 92 5.19 0.20 -9.80
N ILE A 93 5.88 -0.84 -9.33
CA ILE A 93 6.76 -0.82 -8.15
C ILE A 93 8.15 -1.26 -8.59
N GLN A 94 9.16 -0.44 -8.29
CA GLN A 94 10.57 -0.77 -8.54
C GLN A 94 11.32 -0.86 -7.21
N PHE A 95 11.84 -2.04 -6.92
CA PHE A 95 12.63 -2.31 -5.74
C PHE A 95 14.06 -1.79 -5.90
N ASP A 96 14.71 -1.40 -4.80
CA ASP A 96 16.06 -0.84 -4.82
C ASP A 96 17.09 -1.81 -5.45
N ARG A 97 16.89 -3.13 -5.35
CA ARG A 97 17.72 -4.17 -6.00
C ARG A 97 17.28 -4.53 -7.44
N GLY A 98 16.36 -3.77 -8.03
CA GLY A 98 16.03 -3.84 -9.45
C GLY A 98 14.86 -4.75 -9.83
N THR A 99 14.23 -5.47 -8.89
CA THR A 99 12.96 -6.17 -9.16
C THR A 99 11.89 -5.16 -9.55
N ILE A 100 11.12 -5.45 -10.61
CA ILE A 100 10.03 -4.59 -11.07
C ILE A 100 8.73 -5.38 -11.06
N TRP A 101 7.75 -4.85 -10.35
CA TRP A 101 6.39 -5.34 -10.36
C TRP A 101 5.47 -4.35 -11.09
N GLN A 102 4.54 -4.87 -11.88
CA GLN A 102 3.52 -4.08 -12.54
C GLN A 102 2.12 -4.62 -12.25
N ARG A 103 1.11 -3.76 -12.32
CA ARG A 103 -0.28 -4.21 -12.33
C ARG A 103 -0.47 -5.13 -13.54
N PRO A 104 -0.96 -6.37 -13.36
CA PRO A 104 -1.26 -7.24 -14.50
C PRO A 104 -2.34 -6.56 -15.35
N MET A 105 -2.08 -6.40 -16.64
CA MET A 105 -3.11 -5.92 -17.56
C MET A 105 -4.20 -6.98 -17.69
N GLU A 106 -5.45 -6.60 -17.42
CA GLU A 106 -6.59 -7.47 -17.68
C GLU A 106 -6.61 -7.79 -19.19
N PRO A 107 -6.62 -9.07 -19.60
CA PRO A 107 -6.79 -9.39 -21.01
C PRO A 107 -8.14 -8.83 -21.49
N PRO A 108 -8.24 -8.36 -22.74
CA PRO A 108 -9.50 -7.86 -23.26
C PRO A 108 -10.60 -8.93 -23.10
N PRO A 109 -11.84 -8.52 -22.80
CA PRO A 109 -12.92 -9.47 -22.60
C PRO A 109 -13.04 -10.39 -23.82
N PRO A 110 -13.35 -11.69 -23.62
CA PRO A 110 -13.53 -12.61 -24.73
C PRO A 110 -14.54 -12.03 -25.72
N PRO A 111 -14.31 -12.13 -27.04
CA PRO A 111 -15.28 -11.66 -28.02
C PRO A 111 -16.64 -12.30 -27.73
N ALA A 112 -17.68 -11.46 -27.64
CA ALA A 112 -19.03 -11.92 -27.34
C ALA A 112 -19.41 -13.02 -28.32
N ARG A 113 -19.66 -14.23 -27.80
CA ARG A 113 -20.04 -15.38 -28.62
C ARG A 113 -21.39 -15.07 -29.25
N ARG A 114 -21.39 -14.66 -30.52
CA ARG A 114 -22.60 -14.35 -31.27
C ARG A 114 -23.44 -15.63 -31.33
N ARG A 115 -24.48 -15.73 -30.49
CA ARG A 115 -25.45 -16.83 -30.57
C ARG A 115 -26.05 -16.77 -31.98
N ARG A 116 -25.78 -17.79 -32.79
CA ARG A 116 -26.47 -18.01 -34.06
C ARG A 116 -27.74 -18.80 -33.79
#